data_AF-A0A1S3T2W5-F1
#
_entry.id   AF-A0A1S3T2W5-F1
#
_cell.length_a   1.000
_cell.length_b   1.000
_cell.length_c   1.000
_cell.angle_alpha   90.00
_cell.angle_beta   90.00
_cell.angle_gamma   90.00
#
_symmetry.space_group_name_H-M   'P 1'
#
loop_
_entity.id
_entity.type
_entity.pdbx_description
1 polymer ?
#
loop_
_entity_poly.entity_id
_entity_poly.type
_entity_poly.pdbx_seq_one_letter_code
_entity_poly.pdbx_strand_id
1 'polypeptide(L)'
;MYLSCLTTSRSLTDKLSFDVGLQEDCVGEACWWTIHPASKQRSEGEKVRVGDDLILVSVSSERYLHLSYASGDLMVDASFMQTLWNMNPVCSGCELAEGFLAGGQVLRLFHGHMDECLAISMPDDGDDKRSTAHYEGGAVCSQARSLWRLEPLRISWSGSHMKCGQSFRVRHITTGRYLCLDEEKGLMVLDPERANTKLSAFSFRVSKEKVEQARKRDVEGMGIPEIKYGESMCFVQHVSTSLWLTYASLDAKAARLGTMKRKAILHQEGHMDDALSVARSQTEESQAARMIFNTTGLFRQFIKGLDSLQGKNKSPVPVSLPLDGVVLSLQDLIFYFRPPEDELEHEEKQTKLRSLRNRQNLFQEEGMITIVLECIDRLNVYNTAAHFSEFAGEEAAESWKEIVNLLYELLASLIRGNRSNCALFCDNLDWLVSKLDRLEASSGILEVLHCVLIESPEVLNIIQENHIKSIISLLDKHGRNHKVLDVLRSLCVCNGVAVRSNQNLITENLFPGRDLLLQTNIVNYVTR
;
A
#
# COMPACT_ATOMS: atom_id res chain seq x y z
N MET A 1 16.01 5.57 -2.13
CA MET A 1 16.29 5.16 -3.52
C MET A 1 16.81 6.35 -4.30
N TYR A 2 17.75 6.11 -5.21
CA TYR A 2 18.43 7.08 -6.06
C TYR A 2 18.19 6.74 -7.53
N LEU A 3 18.06 7.75 -8.40
CA LEU A 3 17.91 7.56 -9.84
C LEU A 3 19.24 7.09 -10.43
N SER A 4 19.25 6.00 -11.20
CA SER A 4 20.47 5.34 -11.66
C SER A 4 20.35 4.76 -13.07
N CYS A 5 21.48 4.66 -13.76
CA CYS A 5 21.63 3.90 -15.00
C CYS A 5 21.83 2.42 -14.67
N LEU A 6 20.90 1.57 -15.10
CA LEU A 6 20.94 0.13 -14.85
C LEU A 6 21.77 -0.60 -15.91
N THR A 7 22.08 -1.87 -15.65
CA THR A 7 22.79 -2.72 -16.62
C THR A 7 21.84 -3.52 -17.51
N THR A 8 20.54 -3.53 -17.20
CA THR A 8 19.51 -4.18 -18.01
C THR A 8 19.20 -3.36 -19.25
N SER A 9 18.68 -4.02 -20.29
CA SER A 9 18.22 -3.38 -21.52
C SER A 9 16.92 -4.04 -21.96
N ARG A 10 15.83 -3.27 -21.98
CA ARG A 10 14.52 -3.73 -22.44
C ARG A 10 14.14 -3.22 -23.83
N SER A 11 14.94 -2.33 -24.41
CA SER A 11 14.70 -1.78 -25.74
C SER A 11 14.97 -2.83 -26.82
N LEU A 12 13.95 -3.16 -27.62
CA LEU A 12 14.08 -4.10 -28.75
C LEU A 12 14.82 -3.49 -29.94
N THR A 13 14.77 -2.17 -30.05
CA THR A 13 15.26 -1.38 -31.18
C THR A 13 16.64 -0.79 -30.93
N ASP A 14 16.94 -0.38 -29.70
CA ASP A 14 18.26 0.13 -29.31
C ASP A 14 18.91 -0.82 -28.29
N LYS A 15 19.57 -1.86 -28.81
CA LYS A 15 20.29 -2.85 -27.99
C LYS A 15 21.49 -2.25 -27.24
N LEU A 16 21.91 -1.05 -27.61
CA LEU A 16 22.94 -0.28 -26.94
C LEU A 16 22.32 0.81 -26.05
N SER A 17 21.04 0.70 -25.69
CA SER A 17 20.46 1.48 -24.60
C SER A 17 20.52 0.70 -23.29
N PHE A 18 20.63 1.43 -22.19
CA PHE A 18 20.49 0.89 -20.85
C PHE A 18 19.19 1.41 -20.23
N ASP A 19 18.55 0.60 -19.41
CA ASP A 19 17.36 1.03 -18.69
C ASP A 19 17.74 2.08 -17.62
N VAL A 20 16.85 3.03 -17.38
CA VAL A 20 16.97 3.97 -16.27
C VAL A 20 16.00 3.54 -15.18
N GLY A 21 16.47 3.49 -13.94
CA GLY A 21 15.66 3.00 -12.82
C GLY A 21 16.11 3.55 -11.47
N LEU A 22 15.56 2.99 -10.40
CA LEU A 22 15.85 3.38 -9.03
C LEU A 22 16.63 2.27 -8.32
N GLN A 23 17.68 2.64 -7.57
CA GLN A 23 18.44 1.71 -6.72
C GLN A 23 18.49 2.21 -5.27
N GLU A 24 18.65 1.31 -4.31
CA GLU A 24 18.79 1.68 -2.90
C GLU A 24 20.17 2.22 -2.56
N ASP A 25 21.19 1.63 -3.18
CA ASP A 25 22.59 1.99 -2.95
C ASP A 25 22.97 3.28 -3.67
N CYS A 26 23.80 4.09 -3.02
CA CYS A 26 24.46 5.27 -3.60
C CYS A 26 25.95 5.04 -3.88
N VAL A 27 26.44 3.81 -3.67
CA VAL A 27 27.84 3.45 -3.91
C VAL A 27 28.10 3.32 -5.42
N GLY A 28 29.19 3.94 -5.86
CA GLY A 28 29.65 3.89 -7.24
C GLY A 28 29.10 5.04 -8.09
N GLU A 29 29.23 4.90 -9.41
CA GLU A 29 28.98 5.97 -10.39
C GLU A 29 27.62 5.85 -11.08
N ALA A 30 26.89 4.74 -10.87
CA ALA A 30 25.64 4.45 -11.57
C ALA A 30 24.50 5.42 -11.26
N CYS A 31 24.50 6.03 -10.07
CA CYS A 31 23.52 7.02 -9.66
C CYS A 31 23.90 8.47 -9.99
N TRP A 32 25.01 8.68 -10.69
CA TRP A 32 25.54 10.01 -10.98
C TRP A 32 25.20 10.46 -12.40
N TRP A 33 24.74 11.69 -12.52
CA TRP A 33 24.39 12.35 -13.77
C TRP A 33 25.09 13.71 -13.85
N THR A 34 25.88 13.94 -14.89
CA THR A 34 26.45 15.26 -15.18
C THR A 34 25.44 16.10 -15.95
N ILE A 35 25.48 17.41 -15.71
CA ILE A 35 24.60 18.39 -16.34
C ILE A 35 25.41 19.19 -17.34
N HIS A 36 24.97 19.20 -18.59
CA HIS A 36 25.60 19.95 -19.68
C HIS A 36 24.61 20.95 -20.29
N PRO A 37 25.09 22.13 -20.73
CA PRO A 37 24.25 23.08 -21.44
C PRO A 37 23.86 22.52 -22.81
N ALA A 38 22.58 22.64 -23.17
CA ALA A 38 22.08 22.17 -24.46
C ALA A 38 22.58 22.98 -25.67
N SER A 39 22.97 24.24 -25.46
CA SER A 39 23.40 25.14 -26.53
C SER A 39 24.57 26.01 -26.10
N LYS A 40 25.21 26.66 -27.09
CA LYS A 40 26.31 27.62 -26.87
C LYS A 40 25.88 28.92 -26.18
N GLN A 41 24.60 29.09 -25.81
CA GLN A 41 24.12 30.25 -25.04
C GLN A 41 24.52 30.20 -23.56
N ARG A 42 24.95 29.02 -23.08
CA ARG A 42 25.47 28.79 -21.73
C ARG A 42 26.82 28.10 -21.85
N SER A 43 27.69 28.36 -20.89
CA SER A 43 29.03 27.78 -20.80
C SER A 43 29.20 26.98 -19.51
N GLU A 44 30.17 26.07 -19.50
CA GLU A 44 30.56 25.35 -18.30
C GLU A 44 30.97 26.33 -17.16
N GLY A 45 30.56 26.01 -15.94
CA GLY A 45 30.78 26.87 -14.76
C GLY A 45 29.73 27.97 -14.54
N GLU A 46 28.81 28.19 -15.49
CA GLU A 46 27.67 29.08 -15.27
C GLU A 46 26.62 28.47 -14.32
N LYS A 47 25.88 29.32 -13.61
CA LYS A 47 24.75 28.89 -12.77
C LYS A 47 23.58 28.48 -13.66
N VAL A 48 23.02 27.29 -13.41
CA VAL A 48 21.77 26.82 -14.03
C VAL A 48 20.60 27.69 -13.56
N ARG A 49 19.81 28.21 -14.50
CA ARG A 49 18.62 29.04 -14.22
C ARG A 49 17.34 28.24 -14.37
N VAL A 50 16.27 28.72 -13.76
CA VAL A 50 14.93 28.14 -13.97
C VAL A 50 14.53 28.29 -15.43
N GLY A 51 14.16 27.17 -16.06
CA GLY A 51 13.80 27.12 -17.48
C GLY A 51 14.98 27.00 -18.45
N ASP A 52 16.21 26.81 -17.97
CA ASP A 52 17.33 26.43 -18.84
C ASP A 52 17.14 24.98 -19.35
N ASP A 53 17.42 24.75 -20.64
CA ASP A 53 17.45 23.41 -21.24
C ASP A 53 18.75 22.69 -20.88
N LEU A 54 18.63 21.47 -20.37
CA LEU A 54 19.73 20.64 -19.88
C LEU A 54 19.88 19.35 -20.67
N ILE A 55 21.13 18.91 -20.78
CA ILE A 55 21.49 17.56 -21.20
C ILE A 55 22.03 16.81 -19.98
N LEU A 56 21.46 15.65 -19.68
CA LEU A 56 21.90 14.79 -18.58
C LEU A 56 22.70 13.62 -19.15
N VAL A 57 23.90 13.40 -18.64
CA VAL A 57 24.79 12.30 -19.06
C VAL A 57 25.13 11.44 -17.85
N SER A 58 24.90 10.14 -17.96
CA SER A 58 25.28 9.17 -16.91
C SER A 58 26.81 9.10 -16.81
N VAL A 59 27.34 9.14 -15.58
CA VAL A 59 28.78 9.01 -15.35
C VAL A 59 29.26 7.58 -15.65
N SER A 60 28.54 6.56 -15.18
CA SER A 60 28.97 5.17 -15.30
C SER A 60 28.98 4.63 -16.74
N SER A 61 28.13 5.19 -17.61
CA SER A 61 27.91 4.65 -18.96
C SER A 61 28.22 5.66 -20.07
N GLU A 62 28.48 6.92 -19.74
CA GLU A 62 28.68 8.02 -20.70
C GLU A 62 27.54 8.16 -21.73
N ARG A 63 26.31 7.83 -21.30
CA ARG A 63 25.10 7.87 -22.13
C ARG A 63 24.16 8.98 -21.70
N TYR A 64 23.44 9.54 -22.65
CA TYR A 64 22.46 10.59 -22.42
C TYR A 64 21.17 10.00 -21.84
N LEU A 65 20.53 10.73 -20.92
CA LEU A 65 19.15 10.46 -20.55
C LEU A 65 18.25 10.81 -21.74
N HIS A 66 17.62 9.80 -22.31
CA HIS A 66 16.98 9.88 -23.61
C HIS A 66 15.49 9.51 -23.52
N LEU A 67 14.66 10.30 -24.20
CA LEU A 67 13.24 10.00 -24.41
C LEU A 67 13.09 9.24 -25.74
N SER A 68 12.86 7.93 -25.63
CA SER A 68 12.76 7.00 -26.76
C SER A 68 11.32 6.72 -27.14
N TYR A 69 11.06 6.59 -28.45
CA TYR A 69 9.75 6.22 -29.02
C TYR A 69 9.76 4.83 -29.67
N ALA A 70 10.87 4.10 -29.56
CA ALA A 70 11.17 3.05 -30.50
C ALA A 70 10.39 1.74 -30.28
N SER A 71 9.70 1.59 -29.14
CA SER A 71 8.91 0.40 -28.78
C SER A 71 7.39 0.59 -28.89
N GLY A 72 6.91 1.67 -29.55
CA GLY A 72 5.48 1.97 -29.71
C GLY A 72 4.90 2.86 -28.61
N ASP A 73 5.47 2.81 -27.41
CA ASP A 73 5.20 3.73 -26.30
C ASP A 73 6.41 4.64 -26.03
N LEU A 74 6.15 5.81 -25.43
CA LEU A 74 7.21 6.71 -24.94
C LEU A 74 7.87 6.10 -23.70
N MET A 75 9.17 5.85 -23.79
CA MET A 75 9.99 5.29 -22.72
C MET A 75 11.22 6.15 -22.46
N VAL A 76 11.81 6.01 -21.27
CA VAL A 76 13.05 6.71 -20.90
C VAL A 76 14.16 5.68 -20.76
N ASP A 77 15.23 5.86 -21.50
CA ASP A 77 16.43 5.02 -21.49
C ASP A 77 17.70 5.88 -21.44
N ALA A 78 18.85 5.23 -21.28
CA ALA A 78 20.16 5.84 -21.40
C ALA A 78 20.76 5.41 -22.75
N SER A 79 20.86 6.33 -23.70
CA SER A 79 21.25 6.09 -25.10
C SER A 79 22.23 7.16 -25.62
N PHE A 80 22.65 7.07 -26.88
CA PHE A 80 23.54 8.02 -27.55
C PHE A 80 22.82 9.28 -28.07
N MET A 81 21.50 9.31 -28.00
CA MET A 81 20.68 10.41 -28.50
C MET A 81 20.39 11.43 -27.39
N GLN A 82 20.61 12.71 -27.68
CA GLN A 82 20.35 13.79 -26.73
C GLN A 82 18.85 14.08 -26.61
N THR A 83 18.40 14.38 -25.40
CA THR A 83 17.06 14.90 -25.11
C THR A 83 17.19 16.14 -24.23
N LEU A 84 16.44 17.19 -24.56
CA LEU A 84 16.40 18.42 -23.78
C LEU A 84 15.49 18.21 -22.56
N TRP A 85 16.07 18.37 -21.38
CA TRP A 85 15.36 18.26 -20.10
C TRP A 85 15.24 19.62 -19.43
N ASN A 86 14.09 19.86 -18.80
CA ASN A 86 13.81 21.10 -18.09
C ASN A 86 13.62 20.85 -16.59
N MET A 87 14.34 21.61 -15.78
CA MET A 87 14.19 21.61 -14.33
C MET A 87 13.08 22.58 -13.91
N ASN A 88 11.95 22.03 -13.44
CA ASN A 88 10.87 22.81 -12.87
C ASN A 88 10.96 22.81 -11.34
N PRO A 89 11.15 23.97 -10.67
CA PRO A 89 11.19 24.02 -9.22
C PRO A 89 9.81 23.66 -8.66
N VAL A 90 9.68 22.53 -7.97
CA VAL A 90 8.43 22.10 -7.34
C VAL A 90 8.28 22.71 -5.94
N CYS A 91 9.38 22.78 -5.19
CA CYS A 91 9.46 23.30 -3.82
C CYS A 91 10.88 23.85 -3.58
N SER A 92 11.04 24.73 -2.59
CA SER A 92 12.35 25.17 -2.11
C SER A 92 12.53 24.74 -0.65
N GLY A 93 13.65 24.05 -0.36
CA GLY A 93 13.97 23.60 0.99
C GLY A 93 14.45 24.72 1.92
N CYS A 94 15.03 25.81 1.40
CA CYS A 94 15.57 26.89 2.22
C CYS A 94 14.52 27.92 2.67
N GLU A 95 13.35 27.96 2.04
CA GLU A 95 12.27 28.91 2.32
C GLU A 95 11.01 28.24 2.90
N LEU A 96 11.10 26.94 3.23
CA LEU A 96 10.01 26.20 3.83
C LEU A 96 9.89 26.54 5.32
N ALA A 97 8.88 27.33 5.68
CA ALA A 97 8.55 27.63 7.06
C ALA A 97 7.97 26.40 7.78
N GLU A 98 8.48 26.11 8.97
CA GLU A 98 8.00 25.00 9.81
C GLU A 98 6.59 25.27 10.35
N GLY A 99 5.76 24.22 10.44
CA GLY A 99 4.40 24.31 10.99
C GLY A 99 3.33 24.85 10.03
N PHE A 100 3.71 25.22 8.79
CA PHE A 100 2.78 25.74 7.79
C PHE A 100 2.43 24.72 6.70
N LEU A 101 1.20 24.84 6.19
CA LEU A 101 0.68 24.02 5.12
C LEU A 101 1.32 24.39 3.78
N ALA A 102 1.94 23.39 3.15
CA ALA A 102 2.46 23.47 1.79
C ALA A 102 1.74 22.47 0.89
N GLY A 103 1.68 22.79 -0.41
CA GLY A 103 1.04 21.91 -1.38
C GLY A 103 1.75 20.55 -1.52
N GLY A 104 0.98 19.54 -1.91
CA GLY A 104 1.48 18.18 -2.11
C GLY A 104 1.69 17.37 -0.84
N GLN A 105 1.48 17.94 0.36
CA GLN A 105 1.58 17.21 1.63
C GLN A 105 0.33 16.34 1.88
N VAL A 106 0.54 15.23 2.60
CA VAL A 106 -0.52 14.33 3.06
C VAL A 106 -0.94 14.75 4.47
N LEU A 107 -2.25 14.83 4.69
CA LEU A 107 -2.84 15.39 5.89
C LEU A 107 -4.22 14.79 6.19
N ARG A 108 -4.71 15.09 7.38
CA ARG A 108 -6.09 14.88 7.83
C ARG A 108 -6.82 16.21 7.90
N LEU A 109 -8.10 16.16 7.57
CA LEU A 109 -9.03 17.28 7.64
C LEU A 109 -9.95 17.05 8.83
N PHE A 110 -9.66 17.70 9.95
CA PHE A 110 -10.46 17.62 11.18
C PHE A 110 -11.59 18.64 11.14
N HIS A 111 -12.76 18.26 11.65
CA HIS A 111 -13.96 19.09 11.65
C HIS A 111 -14.23 19.70 13.02
N GLY A 112 -14.25 21.04 13.06
CA GLY A 112 -14.50 21.82 14.27
C GLY A 112 -13.42 21.60 15.34
N HIS A 113 -13.84 21.66 16.60
CA HIS A 113 -13.07 21.23 17.77
C HIS A 113 -13.33 19.76 18.14
N MET A 114 -14.04 19.04 17.28
CA MET A 114 -14.40 17.64 17.51
C MET A 114 -13.24 16.77 17.03
N ASP A 115 -12.96 15.67 17.75
CA ASP A 115 -12.03 14.62 17.30
C ASP A 115 -12.66 13.79 16.15
N GLU A 116 -13.19 14.48 15.14
CA GLU A 116 -13.80 13.94 13.93
C GLU A 116 -13.01 14.39 12.71
N CYS A 117 -12.69 13.47 11.81
CA CYS A 117 -12.00 13.78 10.57
C CYS A 117 -12.76 13.29 9.33
N LEU A 118 -12.49 13.94 8.20
CA LEU A 118 -13.02 13.55 6.90
C LEU A 118 -12.39 12.22 6.46
N ALA A 119 -13.23 11.23 6.18
CA ALA A 119 -12.81 9.91 5.74
C ALA A 119 -13.81 9.31 4.74
N ILE A 120 -13.42 8.20 4.12
CA ILE A 120 -14.32 7.37 3.31
C ILE A 120 -14.69 6.08 4.06
N SER A 121 -15.67 5.35 3.50
CA SER A 121 -16.09 4.04 4.02
C SER A 121 -14.98 2.97 3.93
N MET A 122 -15.12 1.90 4.71
CA MET A 122 -14.18 0.77 4.66
C MET A 122 -14.26 0.02 3.32
N PRO A 123 -13.23 -0.76 2.93
CA PRO A 123 -13.26 -1.63 1.75
C PRO A 123 -14.43 -2.61 1.73
N ASP A 124 -14.71 -3.27 2.86
CA ASP A 124 -15.73 -4.33 2.97
C ASP A 124 -17.17 -3.82 2.81
N ASP A 125 -17.35 -2.50 2.92
CA ASP A 125 -18.64 -1.83 2.86
C ASP A 125 -19.19 -1.71 1.42
N GLY A 126 -18.36 -2.03 0.42
CA GLY A 126 -18.64 -1.96 -1.02
C GLY A 126 -18.11 -0.67 -1.68
N ASP A 127 -17.73 -0.77 -2.96
CA ASP A 127 -17.10 0.35 -3.69
C ASP A 127 -18.02 1.57 -3.84
N ASP A 128 -19.33 1.33 -3.98
CA ASP A 128 -20.34 2.40 -4.03
C ASP A 128 -20.33 3.25 -2.76
N LYS A 129 -20.15 2.66 -1.58
CA LYS A 129 -20.08 3.41 -0.32
C LYS A 129 -18.76 4.17 -0.18
N ARG A 130 -17.67 3.69 -0.78
CA ARG A 130 -16.37 4.38 -0.84
C ARG A 130 -16.35 5.58 -1.79
N SER A 131 -17.37 5.73 -2.63
CA SER A 131 -17.56 6.91 -3.47
C SER A 131 -18.13 8.12 -2.71
N THR A 132 -18.36 8.00 -1.39
CA THR A 132 -18.90 9.07 -0.53
C THR A 132 -17.96 9.36 0.64
N ALA A 133 -17.86 10.64 1.02
CA ALA A 133 -17.07 11.09 2.15
C ALA A 133 -17.95 11.43 3.36
N HIS A 134 -17.42 11.16 4.56
CA HIS A 134 -18.12 11.33 5.84
C HIS A 134 -17.18 11.91 6.89
N TYR A 135 -17.73 12.60 7.87
CA TYR A 135 -17.04 12.89 9.12
C TYR A 135 -17.31 11.75 10.10
N GLU A 136 -16.22 11.21 10.64
CA GLU A 136 -16.23 10.10 11.59
C GLU A 136 -15.16 10.39 12.66
N GLY A 137 -15.46 10.07 13.91
CA GLY A 137 -14.54 10.27 15.03
C GLY A 137 -13.91 8.97 15.55
N GLY A 138 -12.96 9.11 16.47
CA GLY A 138 -12.33 7.98 17.15
C GLY A 138 -11.22 7.33 16.32
N ALA A 139 -11.29 6.00 16.16
CA ALA A 139 -10.19 5.22 15.56
C ALA A 139 -9.79 5.70 14.17
N VAL A 140 -10.75 6.17 13.35
CA VAL A 140 -10.51 6.65 11.97
C VAL A 140 -9.42 7.72 11.87
N CYS A 141 -9.22 8.50 12.93
CA CYS A 141 -8.21 9.55 13.02
C CYS A 141 -6.77 9.01 13.03
N SER A 142 -6.57 7.70 13.19
CA SER A 142 -5.29 7.00 13.02
C SER A 142 -5.27 6.02 11.85
N GLN A 143 -6.28 6.04 10.97
CA GLN A 143 -6.42 5.10 9.86
C GLN A 143 -6.03 5.71 8.52
N ALA A 144 -5.64 4.88 7.57
CA ALA A 144 -5.22 5.31 6.23
C ALA A 144 -6.36 5.97 5.41
N ARG A 145 -7.62 5.56 5.64
CA ARG A 145 -8.82 6.09 4.95
C ARG A 145 -9.19 7.53 5.27
N SER A 146 -8.48 8.17 6.19
CA SER A 146 -8.64 9.60 6.54
C SER A 146 -7.55 10.47 5.91
N LEU A 147 -6.65 9.90 5.11
CA LEU A 147 -5.51 10.59 4.53
C LEU A 147 -5.84 11.20 3.17
N TRP A 148 -5.62 12.51 3.08
CA TRP A 148 -5.85 13.31 1.89
C TRP A 148 -4.59 14.05 1.48
N ARG A 149 -4.41 14.28 0.19
CA ARG A 149 -3.35 15.12 -0.38
C ARG A 149 -3.97 16.31 -1.08
N LEU A 150 -3.46 17.49 -0.76
CA LEU A 150 -3.86 18.73 -1.42
C LEU A 150 -2.94 18.97 -2.61
N GLU A 151 -3.50 19.04 -3.81
CA GLU A 151 -2.78 19.22 -5.07
C GLU A 151 -3.16 20.57 -5.68
N PRO A 152 -2.34 21.64 -5.52
CA PRO A 152 -2.60 22.93 -6.14
C PRO A 152 -2.70 22.81 -7.66
N LEU A 153 -3.48 23.69 -8.31
CA LEU A 153 -3.71 23.64 -9.77
C LEU A 153 -2.50 24.10 -10.62
N ARG A 154 -1.36 24.38 -9.99
CA ARG A 154 -0.12 24.82 -10.66
C ARG A 154 0.84 23.63 -10.80
N ILE A 155 1.69 23.66 -11.83
CA ILE A 155 2.72 22.63 -12.05
C ILE A 155 3.98 23.00 -11.25
N SER A 156 4.68 24.04 -11.69
CA SER A 156 5.84 24.60 -10.97
C SER A 156 5.39 25.27 -9.67
N TRP A 157 6.21 25.15 -8.63
CA TRP A 157 5.96 25.63 -7.27
C TRP A 157 4.67 25.10 -6.64
N SER A 158 4.21 23.92 -7.06
CA SER A 158 3.07 23.23 -6.45
C SER A 158 3.31 22.86 -4.98
N GLY A 159 4.56 22.79 -4.53
CA GLY A 159 4.96 22.62 -3.14
C GLY A 159 5.14 23.92 -2.35
N SER A 160 4.74 25.08 -2.89
CA SER A 160 4.77 26.36 -2.16
C SER A 160 3.76 26.40 -1.00
N HIS A 161 3.89 27.40 -0.13
CA HIS A 161 2.96 27.62 0.98
C HIS A 161 1.54 27.86 0.44
N MET A 162 0.58 27.12 0.99
CA MET A 162 -0.81 27.25 0.60
C MET A 162 -1.42 28.53 1.17
N LYS A 163 -2.20 29.22 0.33
CA LYS A 163 -2.84 30.48 0.68
C LYS A 163 -4.36 30.36 0.70
N CYS A 164 -4.99 31.16 1.56
CA CYS A 164 -6.44 31.32 1.50
C CYS A 164 -6.84 31.91 0.14
N GLY A 165 -7.88 31.35 -0.46
CA GLY A 165 -8.39 31.69 -1.79
C GLY A 165 -7.64 31.03 -2.96
N GLN A 166 -6.56 30.27 -2.71
CA GLN A 166 -5.87 29.49 -3.74
C GLN A 166 -6.69 28.24 -4.09
N SER A 167 -6.76 27.91 -5.37
CA SER A 167 -7.46 26.72 -5.86
C SER A 167 -6.57 25.47 -5.84
N PHE A 168 -7.14 24.35 -5.40
CA PHE A 168 -6.48 23.04 -5.33
C PHE A 168 -7.48 21.91 -5.51
N ARG A 169 -6.98 20.70 -5.80
CA ARG A 169 -7.75 19.45 -5.77
C ARG A 169 -7.43 18.68 -4.49
N VAL A 170 -8.37 17.84 -4.06
CA VAL A 170 -8.23 17.00 -2.87
C VAL A 170 -8.21 15.54 -3.32
N ARG A 171 -7.05 14.89 -3.22
CA ARG A 171 -6.84 13.49 -3.61
C ARG A 171 -6.86 12.58 -2.40
N HIS A 172 -7.66 11.52 -2.44
CA HIS A 172 -7.60 10.45 -1.45
C HIS A 172 -6.42 9.53 -1.74
N ILE A 173 -5.62 9.20 -0.72
CA ILE A 173 -4.33 8.52 -0.97
C ILE A 173 -4.52 7.05 -1.35
N THR A 174 -5.23 6.26 -0.53
CA THR A 174 -5.29 4.80 -0.68
C THR A 174 -6.16 4.35 -1.86
N THR A 175 -7.11 5.19 -2.31
CA THR A 175 -7.92 4.91 -3.52
C THR A 175 -7.42 5.63 -4.77
N GLY A 176 -6.62 6.69 -4.62
CA GLY A 176 -6.17 7.53 -5.73
C GLY A 176 -7.27 8.37 -6.40
N ARG A 177 -8.48 8.40 -5.83
CA ARG A 177 -9.64 9.16 -6.32
C ARG A 177 -9.60 10.61 -5.82
N TYR A 178 -10.42 11.46 -6.42
CA TYR A 178 -10.54 12.89 -6.10
C TYR A 178 -11.90 13.22 -5.50
N LEU A 179 -11.93 14.11 -4.52
CA LEU A 179 -13.16 14.73 -4.06
C LEU A 179 -13.71 15.64 -5.16
N CYS A 180 -14.99 15.49 -5.50
CA CYS A 180 -15.64 16.17 -6.61
C CYS A 180 -17.09 16.54 -6.28
N LEU A 181 -17.60 17.60 -6.90
CA LEU A 181 -19.03 17.87 -7.02
C LEU A 181 -19.58 17.19 -8.28
N ASP A 182 -20.37 16.14 -8.10
CA ASP A 182 -21.18 15.52 -9.14
C ASP A 182 -22.52 16.25 -9.28
N GLU A 183 -22.99 16.47 -10.51
CA GLU A 183 -24.19 17.27 -10.77
C GLU A 183 -25.48 16.61 -10.27
N GLU A 184 -25.54 15.27 -10.20
CA GLU A 184 -26.72 14.54 -9.75
C GLU A 184 -26.58 14.06 -8.30
N LYS A 185 -25.40 13.54 -7.93
CA LYS A 185 -25.19 12.86 -6.65
C LYS A 185 -24.60 13.76 -5.56
N GLY A 186 -24.22 14.98 -5.89
CA GLY A 186 -23.62 15.93 -4.96
C GLY A 186 -22.14 15.63 -4.69
N LEU A 187 -21.68 15.74 -3.44
CA LEU A 187 -20.28 15.50 -3.09
C LEU A 187 -19.93 14.01 -3.19
N MET A 188 -18.96 13.68 -4.05
CA MET A 188 -18.52 12.32 -4.35
C MET A 188 -17.00 12.21 -4.39
N VAL A 189 -16.48 10.98 -4.31
CA VAL A 189 -15.07 10.65 -4.50
C VAL A 189 -14.95 9.85 -5.79
N LEU A 190 -14.43 10.49 -6.85
CA LEU A 190 -14.46 9.99 -8.23
C LEU A 190 -13.06 9.65 -8.77
N ASP A 191 -13.01 8.74 -9.74
CA ASP A 191 -11.75 8.37 -10.41
C ASP A 191 -11.12 9.55 -11.19
N PRO A 192 -9.78 9.57 -11.35
CA PRO A 192 -9.05 10.67 -12.01
C PRO A 192 -9.58 11.05 -13.38
N GLU A 193 -10.07 10.08 -14.17
CA GLU A 193 -10.60 10.27 -15.52
C GLU A 193 -11.87 11.12 -15.55
N ARG A 194 -12.63 11.13 -14.44
CA ARG A 194 -13.87 11.90 -14.28
C ARG A 194 -13.64 13.21 -13.51
N ALA A 195 -12.50 13.36 -12.83
CA ALA A 195 -12.18 14.47 -11.93
C ALA A 195 -11.56 15.69 -12.65
N ASN A 196 -12.32 16.31 -13.58
CA ASN A 196 -11.85 17.53 -14.23
C ASN A 196 -11.78 18.72 -13.24
N THR A 197 -11.09 19.80 -13.62
CA THR A 197 -10.88 20.98 -12.74
C THR A 197 -12.19 21.65 -12.32
N LYS A 198 -13.23 21.65 -13.16
CA LYS A 198 -14.52 22.29 -12.84
C LYS A 198 -15.26 21.59 -11.71
N LEU A 199 -15.10 20.26 -11.58
CA LEU A 199 -15.78 19.44 -10.57
C LEU A 199 -14.95 19.27 -9.29
N SER A 200 -13.62 19.36 -9.38
CA SER A 200 -12.69 18.97 -8.30
C SER A 200 -11.92 20.14 -7.67
N ALA A 201 -12.14 21.38 -8.12
CA ALA A 201 -11.44 22.55 -7.59
C ALA A 201 -12.11 23.08 -6.32
N PHE A 202 -11.35 23.08 -5.24
CA PHE A 202 -11.70 23.66 -3.95
C PHE A 202 -10.74 24.79 -3.58
N SER A 203 -11.13 25.61 -2.61
CA SER A 203 -10.28 26.64 -2.02
C SER A 203 -10.56 26.79 -0.52
N PHE A 204 -9.53 27.15 0.24
CA PHE A 204 -9.68 27.52 1.64
C PHE A 204 -10.13 28.98 1.78
N ARG A 205 -11.00 29.24 2.74
CA ARG A 205 -11.51 30.57 3.10
C ARG A 205 -11.39 30.79 4.60
N VAL A 206 -11.23 32.05 4.99
CA VAL A 206 -11.15 32.47 6.41
C VAL A 206 -12.54 32.61 7.01
N SER A 207 -13.53 33.03 6.21
CA SER A 207 -14.93 33.20 6.62
C SER A 207 -15.86 32.89 5.44
N LYS A 208 -17.16 32.80 5.73
CA LYS A 208 -18.22 32.59 4.73
C LYS A 208 -18.76 33.89 4.11
N GLU A 209 -18.05 34.99 4.28
CA GLU A 209 -18.45 36.29 3.72
C GLU A 209 -18.29 36.31 2.20
N LYS A 210 -19.19 37.02 1.51
CA LYS A 210 -19.15 37.24 0.06
C LYS A 210 -18.07 38.27 -0.27
N VAL A 211 -16.80 37.89 -0.13
CA VAL A 211 -15.68 38.74 -0.53
C VAL A 211 -15.40 38.52 -2.01
N GLU A 212 -15.41 39.60 -2.81
CA GLU A 212 -14.95 39.53 -4.20
C GLU A 212 -13.52 39.00 -4.24
N GLN A 213 -13.36 37.89 -4.95
CA GLN A 213 -12.09 37.19 -4.99
C GLN A 213 -11.17 37.89 -5.98
N ALA A 214 -10.37 38.84 -5.47
CA ALA A 214 -9.24 39.36 -6.24
C ALA A 214 -8.36 38.17 -6.64
N ARG A 215 -8.10 38.01 -7.94
CA ARG A 215 -7.15 37.00 -8.43
C ARG A 215 -5.78 37.27 -7.79
N LYS A 216 -5.42 36.49 -6.77
CA LYS A 216 -4.06 36.53 -6.20
C LYS A 216 -3.11 36.14 -7.34
N ARG A 217 -2.11 36.97 -7.62
CA ARG A 217 -1.09 36.69 -8.64
C ARG A 217 -0.29 35.47 -8.23
N ASP A 218 0.11 34.69 -9.23
CA ASP A 218 1.05 33.60 -9.02
C ASP A 218 2.36 34.15 -8.45
N VAL A 219 2.94 33.39 -7.52
CA VAL A 219 4.21 33.71 -6.89
C VAL A 219 5.24 32.69 -7.36
N GLU A 220 6.33 33.20 -7.94
CA GLU A 220 7.55 32.45 -8.23
C GLU A 220 8.38 32.40 -6.94
N GLY A 221 8.28 31.30 -6.21
CA GLY A 221 8.88 31.12 -4.88
C GLY A 221 7.93 30.42 -3.90
N MET A 222 8.36 30.27 -2.64
CA MET A 222 7.53 29.64 -1.60
C MET A 222 6.31 30.47 -1.20
N GLY A 223 6.35 31.78 -1.42
CA GLY A 223 5.28 32.69 -1.02
C GLY A 223 5.17 32.89 0.50
N ILE A 224 4.13 33.61 0.91
CA ILE A 224 3.90 33.93 2.32
C ILE A 224 3.19 32.74 3.00
N PRO A 225 3.71 32.22 4.12
CA PRO A 225 3.05 31.18 4.90
C PRO A 225 1.81 31.74 5.64
N GLU A 226 0.61 31.30 5.24
CA GLU A 226 -0.67 31.80 5.80
C GLU A 226 -1.37 30.75 6.70
N ILE A 227 -1.35 29.47 6.33
CA ILE A 227 -2.15 28.40 6.97
C ILE A 227 -1.24 27.53 7.84
N LYS A 228 -1.55 27.43 9.13
CA LYS A 228 -0.82 26.62 10.12
C LYS A 228 -1.53 25.31 10.45
N TYR A 229 -0.75 24.27 10.72
CA TYR A 229 -1.27 23.00 11.21
C TYR A 229 -1.88 23.15 12.61
N GLY A 230 -3.08 22.60 12.81
CA GLY A 230 -3.81 22.58 14.10
C GLY A 230 -4.35 23.93 14.60
N GLU A 231 -3.77 25.05 14.18
CA GLU A 231 -4.17 26.40 14.63
C GLU A 231 -5.10 27.11 13.65
N SER A 232 -4.89 26.94 12.35
CA SER A 232 -5.71 27.62 11.34
C SER A 232 -7.04 26.91 11.15
N MET A 233 -8.11 27.67 11.30
CA MET A 233 -9.48 27.24 11.06
C MET A 233 -9.89 27.73 9.66
N CYS A 234 -10.09 26.80 8.74
CA CYS A 234 -10.39 27.10 7.34
C CYS A 234 -11.74 26.53 6.91
N PHE A 235 -12.48 27.29 6.11
CA PHE A 235 -13.69 26.82 5.43
C PHE A 235 -13.32 26.35 4.03
N VAL A 236 -13.84 25.20 3.61
CA VAL A 236 -13.61 24.68 2.25
C VAL A 236 -14.77 25.07 1.35
N GLN A 237 -14.47 25.70 0.22
CA GLN A 237 -15.46 26.13 -0.76
C GLN A 237 -15.13 25.56 -2.14
N HIS A 238 -16.14 25.03 -2.82
CA HIS A 238 -16.03 24.62 -4.22
C HIS A 238 -15.92 25.86 -5.13
N VAL A 239 -14.90 25.89 -6.00
CA VAL A 239 -14.53 27.09 -6.75
C VAL A 239 -15.59 27.49 -7.78
N SER A 240 -16.12 26.54 -8.55
CA SER A 240 -17.03 26.85 -9.66
C SER A 240 -18.46 27.18 -9.23
N THR A 241 -18.94 26.61 -8.12
CA THR A 241 -20.33 26.79 -7.65
C THR A 241 -20.44 27.61 -6.37
N SER A 242 -19.31 27.92 -5.72
CA SER A 242 -19.26 28.63 -4.44
C SER A 242 -20.00 27.94 -3.28
N LEU A 243 -20.34 26.65 -3.42
CA LEU A 243 -20.91 25.83 -2.35
C LEU A 243 -19.86 25.53 -1.27
N TRP A 244 -20.30 25.54 -0.02
CA TRP A 244 -19.49 25.24 1.16
C TRP A 244 -19.52 23.76 1.49
N LEU A 245 -18.36 23.20 1.82
CA LEU A 245 -18.25 21.86 2.39
C LEU A 245 -18.83 21.89 3.82
N THR A 246 -19.82 21.06 4.06
CA THR A 246 -20.57 20.95 5.32
C THR A 246 -21.01 19.49 5.50
N TYR A 247 -21.66 19.16 6.60
CA TYR A 247 -22.33 17.86 6.77
C TYR A 247 -23.84 17.93 6.56
N ALA A 248 -24.44 16.79 6.20
CA ALA A 248 -25.89 16.59 6.23
C ALA A 248 -26.34 16.29 7.67
N SER A 249 -27.46 16.88 8.09
CA SER A 249 -28.05 16.61 9.41
C SER A 249 -28.35 15.12 9.57
N LEU A 250 -28.00 14.56 10.73
CA LEU A 250 -28.29 13.17 11.06
C LEU A 250 -29.81 12.92 11.06
N ASP A 251 -30.23 11.82 10.43
CA ASP A 251 -31.60 11.35 10.55
C ASP A 251 -31.90 10.94 12.01
N ALA A 252 -33.10 11.24 12.49
CA ALA A 252 -33.55 10.95 13.86
C ALA A 252 -33.42 9.46 14.21
N LYS A 253 -33.47 8.57 13.21
CA LYS A 253 -33.24 7.12 13.40
C LYS A 253 -31.76 6.79 13.59
N ALA A 254 -30.86 7.41 12.81
CA ALA A 254 -29.41 7.17 12.91
C ALA A 254 -28.83 7.72 14.23
N ALA A 255 -29.31 8.87 14.68
CA ALA A 255 -28.92 9.44 15.98
C ALA A 255 -29.30 8.52 17.16
N ARG A 256 -30.44 7.80 17.07
CA ARG A 256 -30.87 6.83 18.09
C ARG A 256 -30.07 5.53 18.09
N LEU A 257 -29.45 5.16 16.97
CA LEU A 257 -28.61 3.96 16.86
C LEU A 257 -27.15 4.20 17.28
N GLY A 258 -26.76 5.43 17.61
CA GLY A 258 -25.41 5.74 18.08
C GLY A 258 -24.33 5.76 17.00
N THR A 259 -24.68 5.65 15.72
CA THR A 259 -23.71 5.79 14.62
C THR A 259 -23.31 7.26 14.45
N MET A 260 -22.11 7.60 14.91
CA MET A 260 -21.48 8.94 14.80
C MET A 260 -20.84 9.16 13.41
N LYS A 261 -21.56 8.83 12.32
CA LYS A 261 -21.10 9.09 10.94
C LYS A 261 -21.97 10.15 10.29
N ARG A 262 -21.39 11.28 9.90
CA ARG A 262 -22.09 12.40 9.26
C ARG A 262 -21.66 12.52 7.80
N LYS A 263 -22.58 12.38 6.86
CA LYS A 263 -22.27 12.49 5.43
C LYS A 263 -21.82 13.91 5.09
N ALA A 264 -20.66 14.06 4.46
CA ALA A 264 -20.21 15.35 3.93
C ALA A 264 -20.97 15.69 2.64
N ILE A 265 -21.35 16.95 2.50
CA ILE A 265 -22.11 17.49 1.36
C ILE A 265 -21.61 18.89 0.99
N LEU A 266 -22.07 19.41 -0.15
CA LEU A 266 -21.86 20.79 -0.56
C LEU A 266 -23.19 21.56 -0.46
N HIS A 267 -23.21 22.66 0.28
CA HIS A 267 -24.41 23.46 0.54
C HIS A 267 -24.18 24.96 0.32
N GLN A 268 -25.24 25.72 0.02
CA GLN A 268 -25.13 27.16 -0.26
C GLN A 268 -24.71 28.00 0.96
N GLU A 269 -25.13 27.59 2.16
CA GLU A 269 -24.85 28.31 3.42
C GLU A 269 -23.85 27.57 4.32
N GLY A 270 -23.92 26.23 4.35
CA GLY A 270 -23.26 25.38 5.36
C GLY A 270 -23.63 25.74 6.81
N HIS A 271 -23.00 25.09 7.79
CA HIS A 271 -23.23 25.30 9.22
C HIS A 271 -22.18 26.24 9.85
N MET A 272 -22.41 26.72 11.06
CA MET A 272 -21.47 27.63 11.75
C MET A 272 -20.21 26.92 12.26
N ASP A 273 -20.28 25.60 12.44
CA ASP A 273 -19.22 24.72 12.94
C ASP A 273 -18.42 24.02 11.82
N ASP A 274 -18.58 24.44 10.56
CA ASP A 274 -17.89 23.86 9.39
C ASP A 274 -16.37 24.07 9.36
N ALA A 275 -15.82 24.88 10.27
CA ALA A 275 -14.41 25.23 10.26
C ALA A 275 -13.54 23.97 10.39
N LEU A 276 -12.63 23.77 9.44
CA LEU A 276 -11.73 22.63 9.42
C LEU A 276 -10.34 23.03 9.90
N SER A 277 -9.73 22.17 10.72
CA SER A 277 -8.30 22.23 11.02
C SER A 277 -7.54 21.18 10.21
N VAL A 278 -6.34 21.53 9.75
CA VAL A 278 -5.46 20.62 9.02
C VAL A 278 -4.43 20.03 9.96
N ALA A 279 -4.23 18.72 9.90
CA ALA A 279 -3.19 18.03 10.66
C ALA A 279 -2.31 17.20 9.72
N ARG A 280 -1.01 17.48 9.72
CA ARG A 280 -0.04 16.78 8.86
C ARG A 280 0.08 15.32 9.28
N SER A 281 0.10 14.40 8.31
CA SER A 281 0.36 12.99 8.60
C SER A 281 1.84 12.75 8.87
N GLN A 282 2.15 11.66 9.57
CA GLN A 282 3.53 11.22 9.72
C GLN A 282 4.10 10.76 8.36
N THR A 283 5.42 10.86 8.18
CA THR A 283 6.09 10.47 6.93
C THR A 283 5.91 8.98 6.63
N GLU A 284 6.09 8.12 7.64
CA GLU A 284 5.92 6.67 7.51
C GLU A 284 4.50 6.30 7.09
N GLU A 285 3.51 6.95 7.70
CA GLU A 285 2.09 6.77 7.38
C GLU A 285 1.74 7.22 5.95
N SER A 286 2.24 8.39 5.54
CA SER A 286 2.06 8.89 4.17
C SER A 286 2.66 7.92 3.14
N GLN A 287 3.83 7.35 3.44
CA GLN A 287 4.50 6.40 2.58
C GLN A 287 3.72 5.07 2.52
N ALA A 288 3.31 4.54 3.67
CA ALA A 288 2.50 3.33 3.78
C ALA A 288 1.19 3.46 2.99
N ALA A 289 0.48 4.58 3.12
CA ALA A 289 -0.77 4.82 2.39
C ALA A 289 -0.57 4.81 0.86
N ARG A 290 0.58 5.33 0.38
CA ARG A 290 0.92 5.24 -1.05
C ARG A 290 1.28 3.83 -1.48
N MET A 291 1.98 3.06 -0.64
CA MET A 291 2.23 1.64 -0.90
C MET A 291 0.92 0.86 -1.01
N ILE A 292 -0.03 1.09 -0.10
CA ILE A 292 -1.36 0.46 -0.14
C ILE A 292 -2.05 0.72 -1.48
N PHE A 293 -2.05 1.95 -1.98
CA PHE A 293 -2.63 2.27 -3.30
C PHE A 293 -1.96 1.47 -4.43
N ASN A 294 -0.63 1.45 -4.46
CA ASN A 294 0.12 0.74 -5.50
C ASN A 294 -0.12 -0.78 -5.45
N THR A 295 0.00 -1.38 -4.27
CA THR A 295 -0.20 -2.82 -4.06
C THR A 295 -1.64 -3.23 -4.38
N THR A 296 -2.63 -2.46 -3.92
CA THR A 296 -4.04 -2.73 -4.20
C THR A 296 -4.32 -2.68 -5.70
N GLY A 297 -3.78 -1.68 -6.42
CA GLY A 297 -3.93 -1.56 -7.87
C GLY A 297 -3.34 -2.75 -8.61
N LEU A 298 -2.09 -3.11 -8.30
CA LEU A 298 -1.38 -4.22 -8.92
C LEU A 298 -2.06 -5.56 -8.66
N PHE A 299 -2.42 -5.85 -7.41
CA PHE A 299 -3.06 -7.12 -7.07
C PHE A 299 -4.47 -7.23 -7.66
N ARG A 300 -5.26 -6.14 -7.67
CA ARG A 300 -6.57 -6.16 -8.35
C ARG A 300 -6.44 -6.36 -9.86
N GLN A 301 -5.40 -5.81 -10.49
CA GLN A 301 -5.12 -6.08 -11.91
C GLN A 301 -4.76 -7.55 -12.13
N PHE A 302 -3.91 -8.12 -11.27
CA PHE A 302 -3.53 -9.53 -11.31
C PHE A 302 -4.73 -10.45 -11.12
N ILE A 303 -5.59 -10.19 -10.12
CA ILE A 303 -6.85 -10.88 -9.86
C ILE A 303 -7.76 -10.88 -11.09
N LYS A 304 -7.97 -9.71 -11.72
CA LYS A 304 -8.78 -9.60 -12.96
C LYS A 304 -8.17 -10.40 -14.12
N GLY A 305 -6.84 -10.43 -14.21
CA GLY A 305 -6.12 -11.26 -15.17
C GLY A 305 -6.40 -12.75 -14.95
N LEU A 306 -6.30 -13.23 -13.71
CA LEU A 306 -6.63 -14.62 -13.34
C LEU A 306 -8.10 -14.96 -13.60
N ASP A 307 -9.03 -14.06 -13.29
CA ASP A 307 -10.47 -14.26 -13.56
C ASP A 307 -10.74 -14.43 -15.08
N SER A 308 -9.97 -13.73 -15.92
CA SER A 308 -10.06 -13.86 -17.37
C SER A 308 -9.56 -15.22 -17.89
N LEU A 309 -8.62 -15.86 -17.17
CA LEU A 309 -8.14 -17.21 -17.51
C LEU A 309 -9.15 -18.32 -17.17
N GLN A 310 -10.04 -18.08 -16.21
CA GLN A 310 -11.06 -19.05 -15.77
C GLN A 310 -12.27 -19.12 -16.72
N GLY A 311 -12.41 -18.17 -17.65
CA GLY A 311 -13.52 -18.12 -18.62
C GLY A 311 -13.45 -19.24 -19.66
N LYS A 312 -14.56 -19.99 -19.84
CA LYS A 312 -14.68 -21.08 -20.83
C LYS A 312 -14.53 -20.67 -22.30
N ASN A 313 -14.54 -19.38 -22.61
CA ASN A 313 -14.30 -18.86 -23.94
C ASN A 313 -12.86 -18.33 -23.99
N LYS A 314 -11.94 -19.11 -24.57
CA LYS A 314 -10.60 -18.63 -24.93
C LYS A 314 -10.77 -17.38 -25.80
N SER A 315 -10.59 -16.19 -25.23
CA SER A 315 -10.45 -15.00 -26.04
C SER A 315 -9.23 -15.19 -26.93
N PRO A 316 -9.30 -14.88 -28.24
CA PRO A 316 -8.14 -15.03 -29.14
C PRO A 316 -6.96 -14.12 -28.78
N VAL A 317 -7.13 -13.21 -27.81
CA VAL A 317 -6.09 -12.33 -27.29
C VAL A 317 -5.43 -13.01 -26.07
N PRO A 318 -4.10 -13.18 -26.06
CA PRO A 318 -3.37 -13.64 -24.89
C PRO A 318 -3.57 -12.67 -23.73
N VAL A 319 -3.97 -13.16 -22.56
CA VAL A 319 -4.04 -12.36 -21.34
C VAL A 319 -2.63 -12.19 -20.80
N SER A 320 -2.08 -10.98 -20.87
CA SER A 320 -0.78 -10.68 -20.26
C SER A 320 -0.95 -10.45 -18.76
N LEU A 321 -0.28 -11.27 -17.95
CA LEU A 321 -0.24 -11.13 -16.49
C LEU A 321 1.00 -10.32 -16.06
N PRO A 322 0.89 -9.38 -15.12
CA PRO A 322 2.02 -8.58 -14.64
C PRO A 322 2.88 -9.35 -13.62
N LEU A 323 3.44 -10.50 -14.01
CA LEU A 323 4.10 -11.45 -13.10
C LEU A 323 5.33 -10.86 -12.41
N ASP A 324 6.27 -10.29 -13.17
CA ASP A 324 7.48 -9.68 -12.61
C ASP A 324 7.16 -8.58 -11.60
N GLY A 325 6.16 -7.75 -11.92
CA GLY A 325 5.69 -6.70 -11.03
C GLY A 325 5.11 -7.26 -9.72
N VAL A 326 4.37 -8.37 -9.80
CA VAL A 326 3.79 -9.05 -8.62
C VAL A 326 4.90 -9.68 -7.78
N VAL A 327 5.86 -10.38 -8.37
CA VAL A 327 6.99 -11.01 -7.66
C VAL A 327 7.81 -9.94 -6.92
N LEU A 328 8.21 -8.87 -7.61
CA LEU A 328 8.96 -7.77 -7.01
C LEU A 328 8.17 -7.09 -5.89
N SER A 329 6.88 -6.80 -6.12
CA SER A 329 6.04 -6.18 -5.09
C SER A 329 5.87 -7.07 -3.87
N LEU A 330 5.80 -8.39 -4.02
CA LEU A 330 5.72 -9.30 -2.87
C LEU A 330 7.03 -9.33 -2.08
N GLN A 331 8.17 -9.41 -2.76
CA GLN A 331 9.50 -9.36 -2.13
C GLN A 331 9.71 -8.05 -1.35
N ASP A 332 9.36 -6.92 -1.96
CA ASP A 332 9.44 -5.59 -1.32
C ASP A 332 8.55 -5.50 -0.07
N LEU A 333 7.33 -6.03 -0.13
CA LEU A 333 6.41 -6.02 1.02
C LEU A 333 6.87 -6.96 2.14
N ILE A 334 7.40 -8.14 1.81
CA ILE A 334 7.98 -9.06 2.81
C ILE A 334 9.16 -8.38 3.50
N PHE A 335 10.04 -7.72 2.74
CA PHE A 335 11.14 -6.94 3.30
C PHE A 335 10.62 -5.79 4.18
N TYR A 336 9.61 -5.06 3.70
CA TYR A 336 9.00 -3.96 4.44
C TYR A 336 8.49 -4.45 5.81
N PHE A 337 7.75 -5.56 5.87
CA PHE A 337 7.21 -6.09 7.12
C PHE A 337 8.17 -6.97 7.93
N ARG A 338 9.47 -6.99 7.59
CA ARG A 338 10.46 -7.78 8.30
C ARG A 338 10.56 -7.34 9.79
N PRO A 339 10.51 -8.28 10.75
CA PRO A 339 10.77 -7.98 12.15
C PRO A 339 12.19 -7.42 12.38
N PRO A 340 12.39 -6.57 13.39
CA PRO A 340 13.73 -6.12 13.76
C PRO A 340 14.58 -7.30 14.25
N GLU A 341 15.88 -7.25 13.97
CA GLU A 341 16.86 -8.27 14.39
C GLU A 341 16.91 -8.41 15.92
N ASP A 342 17.24 -9.62 16.38
CA ASP A 342 17.27 -9.93 17.81
C ASP A 342 18.42 -9.27 18.56
N GLU A 343 19.50 -8.92 17.86
CA GLU A 343 20.71 -8.30 18.41
C GLU A 343 20.58 -6.78 18.63
N LEU A 344 19.49 -6.16 18.18
CA LEU A 344 19.23 -4.73 18.39
C LEU A 344 19.05 -4.40 19.87
N GLU A 345 19.46 -3.19 20.26
CA GLU A 345 19.21 -2.66 21.59
C GLU A 345 17.71 -2.66 21.91
N HIS A 346 17.35 -2.96 23.16
CA HIS A 346 15.96 -3.12 23.58
C HIS A 346 15.07 -1.93 23.21
N GLU A 347 15.53 -0.70 23.46
CA GLU A 347 14.75 0.52 23.19
C GLU A 347 14.49 0.73 21.69
N GLU A 348 15.52 0.51 20.86
CA GLU A 348 15.39 0.59 19.41
C GLU A 348 14.47 -0.50 18.87
N LYS A 349 14.60 -1.73 19.40
CA LYS A 349 13.75 -2.87 19.06
C LYS A 349 12.28 -2.58 19.38
N GLN A 350 11.97 -2.03 20.56
CA GLN A 350 10.59 -1.68 20.93
C GLN A 350 10.00 -0.59 20.02
N THR A 351 10.80 0.39 19.61
CA THR A 351 10.36 1.42 18.68
C THR A 351 10.07 0.85 17.29
N LYS A 352 10.95 0.01 16.74
CA LYS A 352 10.72 -0.68 15.46
C LYS A 352 9.51 -1.61 15.49
N LEU A 353 9.27 -2.32 16.61
CA LEU A 353 8.08 -3.16 16.77
C LEU A 353 6.78 -2.35 16.80
N ARG A 354 6.77 -1.17 17.44
CA ARG A 354 5.61 -0.26 17.42
C ARG A 354 5.32 0.26 16.01
N SER A 355 6.35 0.70 15.28
CA SER A 355 6.22 1.12 13.88
C SER A 355 5.74 -0.03 12.98
N LEU A 356 6.29 -1.24 13.14
CA LEU A 356 5.86 -2.43 12.39
C LEU A 356 4.36 -2.74 12.60
N ARG A 357 3.90 -2.76 13.85
CA ARG A 357 2.47 -2.97 14.17
C ARG A 357 1.58 -1.89 13.57
N ASN A 358 2.00 -0.63 13.63
CA ASN A 358 1.26 0.47 13.03
C ASN A 358 1.09 0.26 11.52
N ARG A 359 2.17 -0.10 10.82
CA ARG A 359 2.12 -0.41 9.38
C ARG A 359 1.23 -1.60 9.07
N GLN A 360 1.30 -2.69 9.85
CA GLN A 360 0.40 -3.83 9.70
C GLN A 360 -1.07 -3.43 9.83
N ASN A 361 -1.41 -2.55 10.79
CA ASN A 361 -2.77 -2.08 10.99
C ASN A 361 -3.26 -1.24 9.79
N LEU A 362 -2.44 -0.31 9.28
CA LEU A 362 -2.81 0.51 8.11
C LEU A 362 -3.17 -0.35 6.88
N PHE A 363 -2.44 -1.44 6.65
CA PHE A 363 -2.72 -2.37 5.55
C PHE A 363 -3.95 -3.24 5.81
N GLN A 364 -4.17 -3.65 7.06
CA GLN A 364 -5.35 -4.43 7.44
C GLN A 364 -6.64 -3.62 7.27
N GLU A 365 -6.65 -2.35 7.67
CA GLU A 365 -7.82 -1.46 7.56
C GLU A 365 -8.23 -1.18 6.11
N GLU A 366 -7.28 -1.26 5.17
CA GLU A 366 -7.52 -1.14 3.73
C GLU A 366 -7.76 -2.51 3.05
N GLY A 367 -7.99 -3.56 3.84
CA GLY A 367 -8.43 -4.86 3.36
C GLY A 367 -7.34 -5.67 2.66
N MET A 368 -6.06 -5.40 2.93
CA MET A 368 -4.96 -6.06 2.23
C MET A 368 -4.95 -7.58 2.43
N ILE A 369 -5.27 -8.05 3.65
CA ILE A 369 -5.34 -9.49 3.95
C ILE A 369 -6.36 -10.16 3.03
N THR A 370 -7.55 -9.57 2.88
CA THR A 370 -8.61 -10.06 1.98
C THR A 370 -8.12 -10.15 0.53
N ILE A 371 -7.43 -9.12 0.04
CA ILE A 371 -6.87 -9.12 -1.33
C ILE A 371 -5.83 -10.23 -1.51
N VAL A 372 -4.95 -10.44 -0.53
CA VAL A 372 -3.95 -11.52 -0.57
C VAL A 372 -4.62 -12.90 -0.56
N LEU A 373 -5.65 -13.09 0.28
CA LEU A 373 -6.45 -14.33 0.30
C LEU A 373 -7.14 -14.57 -1.06
N GLU A 374 -7.72 -13.54 -1.67
CA GLU A 374 -8.32 -13.62 -2.99
C GLU A 374 -7.33 -14.02 -4.10
N CYS A 375 -6.09 -13.51 -4.04
CA CYS A 375 -5.00 -13.94 -4.92
C CYS A 375 -4.68 -15.43 -4.72
N ILE A 376 -4.54 -15.86 -3.47
CA ILE A 376 -4.26 -17.26 -3.10
C ILE A 376 -5.39 -18.17 -3.59
N ASP A 377 -6.64 -17.80 -3.40
CA ASP A 377 -7.80 -18.60 -3.82
C ASP A 377 -7.89 -18.78 -5.33
N ARG A 378 -7.62 -17.73 -6.11
CA ARG A 378 -7.61 -17.82 -7.58
C ARG A 378 -6.47 -18.69 -8.10
N LEU A 379 -5.31 -18.64 -7.44
CA LEU A 379 -4.17 -19.50 -7.78
C LEU A 379 -4.36 -20.94 -7.30
N ASN A 380 -5.13 -21.16 -6.21
CA ASN A 380 -5.45 -22.47 -5.66
C ASN A 380 -6.35 -23.32 -6.57
N VAL A 381 -7.00 -22.73 -7.57
CA VAL A 381 -7.76 -23.47 -8.60
C VAL A 381 -6.83 -24.38 -9.42
N TYR A 382 -5.55 -24.03 -9.52
CA TYR A 382 -4.57 -24.77 -10.29
C TYR A 382 -3.80 -25.76 -9.41
N ASN A 383 -3.85 -27.05 -9.77
CA ASN A 383 -3.22 -28.11 -8.98
C ASN A 383 -1.69 -28.21 -9.17
N THR A 384 -1.19 -27.86 -10.35
CA THR A 384 0.23 -27.96 -10.72
C THR A 384 0.64 -26.79 -11.62
N ALA A 385 1.94 -26.50 -11.68
CA ALA A 385 2.49 -25.51 -12.63
C ALA A 385 2.13 -25.86 -14.09
N ALA A 386 2.14 -27.16 -14.44
CA ALA A 386 1.72 -27.61 -15.78
C ALA A 386 0.26 -27.26 -16.07
N HIS A 387 -0.64 -27.45 -15.10
CA HIS A 387 -2.05 -27.05 -15.26
C HIS A 387 -2.20 -25.54 -15.41
N PHE A 388 -1.40 -24.72 -14.70
CA PHE A 388 -1.42 -23.27 -14.90
C PHE A 388 -0.88 -22.87 -16.28
N SER A 389 0.15 -23.55 -16.78
CA SER A 389 0.74 -23.33 -18.11
C SER A 389 -0.30 -23.45 -19.24
N GLU A 390 -1.24 -24.40 -19.14
CA GLU A 390 -2.30 -24.59 -20.15
C GLU A 390 -3.20 -23.37 -20.36
N PHE A 391 -3.31 -22.49 -19.34
CA PHE A 391 -4.14 -21.29 -19.39
C PHE A 391 -3.32 -20.00 -19.51
N ALA A 392 -2.22 -19.89 -18.76
CA ALA A 392 -1.43 -18.67 -18.64
C ALA A 392 -0.17 -18.66 -19.53
N GLY A 393 0.24 -19.81 -20.08
CA GLY A 393 1.48 -19.98 -20.84
C GLY A 393 2.66 -20.49 -20.00
N GLU A 394 3.69 -20.99 -20.68
CA GLU A 394 4.86 -21.62 -20.04
C GLU A 394 5.66 -20.65 -19.18
N GLU A 395 5.95 -19.44 -19.68
CA GLU A 395 6.65 -18.38 -18.94
C GLU A 395 5.94 -18.05 -17.62
N ALA A 396 4.60 -18.05 -17.63
CA ALA A 396 3.80 -17.78 -16.44
C ALA A 396 3.85 -18.91 -15.40
N ALA A 397 3.96 -20.15 -15.87
CA ALA A 397 4.05 -21.33 -15.02
C ALA A 397 5.35 -21.42 -14.23
N GLU A 398 6.45 -20.88 -14.77
CA GLU A 398 7.74 -20.84 -14.07
C GLU A 398 7.66 -19.99 -12.78
N SER A 399 6.93 -18.86 -12.83
CA SER A 399 6.76 -17.96 -11.68
C SER A 399 5.66 -18.38 -10.70
N TRP A 400 4.80 -19.33 -11.08
CA TRP A 400 3.60 -19.68 -10.29
C TRP A 400 3.94 -20.14 -8.87
N LYS A 401 4.88 -21.08 -8.76
CA LYS A 401 5.30 -21.63 -7.46
C LYS A 401 5.94 -20.57 -6.57
N GLU A 402 6.75 -19.70 -7.16
CA GLU A 402 7.38 -18.58 -6.44
C GLU A 402 6.33 -17.62 -5.89
N ILE A 403 5.39 -17.17 -6.73
CA ILE A 403 4.32 -16.26 -6.33
C ILE A 403 3.48 -16.86 -5.18
N VAL A 404 3.10 -18.13 -5.27
CA VAL A 404 2.32 -18.80 -4.22
C VAL A 404 3.09 -18.80 -2.89
N ASN A 405 4.39 -19.09 -2.90
CA ASN A 405 5.21 -19.07 -1.69
C ASN A 405 5.32 -17.67 -1.09
N LEU A 406 5.61 -16.67 -1.93
CA LEU A 406 5.71 -15.27 -1.52
C LEU A 406 4.39 -14.73 -0.96
N LEU A 407 3.23 -15.15 -1.49
CA LEU A 407 1.92 -14.77 -0.96
C LEU A 407 1.71 -15.26 0.47
N TYR A 408 2.07 -16.52 0.78
CA TYR A 408 1.98 -17.04 2.15
C TYR A 408 3.01 -16.41 3.09
N GLU A 409 4.21 -16.10 2.60
CA GLU A 409 5.24 -15.40 3.38
C GLU A 409 4.83 -13.96 3.72
N LEU A 410 4.23 -13.24 2.76
CA LEU A 410 3.64 -11.93 3.00
C LEU A 410 2.50 -12.03 4.01
N LEU A 411 1.63 -13.03 3.87
CA LEU A 411 0.53 -13.25 4.80
C LEU A 411 1.04 -13.46 6.23
N ALA A 412 2.09 -14.28 6.41
CA ALA A 412 2.74 -14.50 7.69
C ALA A 412 3.34 -13.21 8.26
N SER A 413 3.94 -12.37 7.41
CA SER A 413 4.53 -11.08 7.81
C SER A 413 3.48 -10.06 8.25
N LEU A 414 2.27 -10.09 7.68
CA LEU A 414 1.16 -9.21 8.06
C LEU A 414 0.52 -9.57 9.41
N ILE A 415 0.62 -10.83 9.85
CA ILE A 415 -0.01 -11.31 11.09
C ILE A 415 0.95 -11.41 12.28
N ARG A 416 2.24 -11.69 12.03
CA ARG A 416 3.22 -11.97 13.08
C ARG A 416 3.33 -10.80 14.06
N GLY A 417 3.24 -11.09 15.36
CA GLY A 417 3.36 -10.08 16.42
C GLY A 417 2.15 -9.15 16.56
N ASN A 418 1.03 -9.44 15.87
CA ASN A 418 -0.18 -8.62 15.85
C ASN A 418 -1.45 -9.44 16.12
N ARG A 419 -1.86 -9.47 17.40
CA ARG A 419 -3.03 -10.21 17.86
C ARG A 419 -4.35 -9.81 17.18
N SER A 420 -4.56 -8.53 16.82
CA SER A 420 -5.80 -8.13 16.14
C SER A 420 -5.87 -8.72 14.73
N ASN A 421 -4.75 -8.79 14.03
CA ASN A 421 -4.70 -9.41 12.70
C ASN A 421 -4.90 -10.93 12.80
N CYS A 422 -4.30 -11.58 13.80
CA CYS A 422 -4.51 -13.02 14.03
C CYS A 422 -5.97 -13.37 14.37
N ALA A 423 -6.69 -12.51 15.09
CA ALA A 423 -8.10 -12.75 15.42
C ALA A 423 -9.00 -12.80 14.17
N LEU A 424 -8.63 -12.13 13.06
CA LEU A 424 -9.35 -12.21 11.78
C LEU A 424 -9.21 -13.59 11.11
N PHE A 425 -8.20 -14.37 11.50
CA PHE A 425 -7.99 -15.72 11.00
C PHE A 425 -8.79 -16.79 11.74
N CYS A 426 -9.48 -16.44 12.83
CA CYS A 426 -10.40 -17.37 13.50
C CYS A 426 -11.42 -17.96 12.52
N ASP A 427 -12.01 -17.12 11.66
CA ASP A 427 -13.03 -17.54 10.69
C ASP A 427 -12.41 -18.24 9.45
N ASN A 428 -11.11 -18.06 9.21
CA ASN A 428 -10.39 -18.60 8.05
C ASN A 428 -9.49 -19.80 8.40
N LEU A 429 -9.58 -20.33 9.62
CA LEU A 429 -8.73 -21.42 10.08
C LEU A 429 -8.96 -22.71 9.27
N ASP A 430 -10.23 -23.10 9.11
CA ASP A 430 -10.61 -24.30 8.35
C ASP A 430 -10.13 -24.16 6.90
N TRP A 431 -10.26 -22.96 6.32
CA TRP A 431 -9.75 -22.64 5.00
C TRP A 431 -8.23 -22.85 4.94
N LEU A 432 -7.46 -22.31 5.87
CA LEU A 432 -6.00 -22.41 5.88
C LEU A 432 -5.53 -23.87 6.01
N VAL A 433 -6.13 -24.62 6.94
CA VAL A 433 -5.81 -26.03 7.18
C VAL A 433 -6.18 -26.88 5.95
N SER A 434 -7.28 -26.57 5.26
CA SER A 434 -7.67 -27.28 4.04
C SER A 434 -6.64 -27.18 2.91
N LYS A 435 -5.77 -26.15 2.92
CA LYS A 435 -4.73 -25.96 1.90
C LYS A 435 -3.43 -26.69 2.22
N LEU A 436 -3.28 -27.27 3.42
CA LEU A 436 -2.03 -27.94 3.86
C LEU A 436 -1.65 -29.16 3.00
N ASP A 437 -2.61 -29.78 2.31
CA ASP A 437 -2.33 -30.90 1.39
C ASP A 437 -1.50 -30.50 0.16
N ARG A 438 -1.29 -29.19 -0.08
CA ARG A 438 -0.45 -28.69 -1.17
C ARG A 438 1.04 -28.73 -0.78
N LEU A 439 1.77 -29.65 -1.40
CA LEU A 439 3.19 -29.86 -1.15
C LEU A 439 4.06 -28.62 -1.42
N GLU A 440 3.71 -27.82 -2.42
CA GLU A 440 4.56 -26.72 -2.89
C GLU A 440 4.60 -25.50 -1.98
N ALA A 441 3.56 -25.33 -1.14
CA ALA A 441 3.35 -24.16 -0.29
C ALA A 441 3.30 -24.50 1.21
N SER A 442 3.52 -25.77 1.57
CA SER A 442 3.34 -26.26 2.94
C SER A 442 4.22 -25.52 3.96
N SER A 443 5.43 -25.10 3.58
CA SER A 443 6.31 -24.29 4.44
C SER A 443 5.70 -22.94 4.82
N GLY A 444 5.14 -22.22 3.84
CA GLY A 444 4.51 -20.92 4.07
C GLY A 444 3.20 -21.05 4.84
N ILE A 445 2.37 -22.05 4.51
CA ILE A 445 1.11 -22.32 5.22
C ILE A 445 1.38 -22.68 6.69
N LEU A 446 2.37 -23.54 6.97
CA LEU A 446 2.77 -23.88 8.34
C LEU A 446 3.26 -22.66 9.12
N GLU A 447 3.95 -21.74 8.44
CA GLU A 447 4.43 -20.50 9.06
C GLU A 447 3.30 -19.53 9.41
N VAL A 448 2.31 -19.39 8.51
CA VAL A 448 1.08 -18.64 8.80
C VAL A 448 0.36 -19.27 9.99
N LEU A 449 0.14 -20.58 9.97
CA LEU A 449 -0.52 -21.31 11.04
C LEU A 449 0.20 -21.13 12.38
N HIS A 450 1.53 -21.28 12.39
CA HIS A 450 2.36 -21.06 13.58
C HIS A 450 2.19 -19.63 14.14
N CYS A 451 2.22 -18.61 13.27
CA CYS A 451 2.04 -17.22 13.69
C CYS A 451 0.65 -16.99 14.32
N VAL A 452 -0.42 -17.52 13.72
CA VAL A 452 -1.78 -17.39 14.25
C VAL A 452 -1.91 -18.05 15.63
N LEU A 453 -1.37 -19.27 15.79
CA LEU A 453 -1.50 -20.06 17.02
C LEU A 453 -0.73 -19.48 18.21
N ILE A 454 0.41 -18.81 17.96
CA ILE A 454 1.19 -18.17 19.02
C ILE A 454 0.47 -16.95 19.58
N GLU A 455 -0.08 -16.12 18.70
CA GLU A 455 -0.56 -14.77 19.06
C GLU A 455 -2.03 -14.76 19.51
N SER A 456 -2.86 -15.71 19.05
CA SER A 456 -4.29 -15.74 19.35
C SER A 456 -4.70 -17.02 20.11
N PRO A 457 -4.93 -16.93 21.44
CA PRO A 457 -5.49 -18.06 22.20
C PRO A 457 -6.91 -18.41 21.77
N GLU A 458 -7.64 -17.48 21.14
CA GLU A 458 -8.99 -17.70 20.64
C GLU A 458 -9.01 -18.79 19.56
N VAL A 459 -8.03 -18.77 18.65
CA VAL A 459 -7.91 -19.78 17.57
C VAL A 459 -7.68 -21.18 18.13
N LEU A 460 -6.91 -21.29 19.21
CA LEU A 460 -6.61 -22.58 19.85
C LEU A 460 -7.86 -23.26 20.42
N ASN A 461 -8.87 -22.48 20.80
CA ASN A 461 -10.14 -23.00 21.30
C ASN A 461 -11.06 -23.51 20.18
N ILE A 462 -10.77 -23.16 18.92
CA ILE A 462 -11.58 -23.52 17.75
C ILE A 462 -10.99 -24.76 17.04
N ILE A 463 -9.74 -25.14 17.34
CA ILE A 463 -9.08 -26.30 16.75
C ILE A 463 -9.87 -27.59 16.99
N GLN A 464 -10.08 -28.34 15.92
CA GLN A 464 -10.77 -29.62 15.91
C GLN A 464 -9.80 -30.78 15.60
N GLU A 465 -10.23 -32.01 15.88
CA GLU A 465 -9.42 -33.22 15.68
C GLU A 465 -8.98 -33.43 14.22
N ASN A 466 -9.86 -33.14 13.26
CA ASN A 466 -9.55 -33.17 11.83
C ASN A 466 -8.36 -32.28 11.48
N HIS A 467 -8.25 -31.09 12.08
CA HIS A 467 -7.12 -30.18 11.84
C HIS A 467 -5.81 -30.78 12.32
N ILE A 468 -5.81 -31.38 13.51
CA ILE A 468 -4.63 -32.03 14.09
C ILE A 468 -4.21 -33.23 13.24
N LYS A 469 -5.17 -34.05 12.78
CA LYS A 469 -4.89 -35.16 11.85
C LYS A 469 -4.26 -34.68 10.55
N SER A 470 -4.78 -33.60 9.95
CA SER A 470 -4.19 -32.99 8.76
C SER A 470 -2.76 -32.53 9.00
N ILE A 471 -2.47 -31.86 10.13
CA ILE A 471 -1.12 -31.42 10.48
C ILE A 471 -0.17 -32.61 10.69
N ILE A 472 -0.59 -33.67 11.38
CA ILE A 472 0.22 -34.87 11.59
C ILE A 472 0.48 -35.59 10.26
N SER A 473 -0.50 -35.64 9.35
CA SER A 473 -0.32 -36.24 8.03
C SER A 473 0.79 -35.56 7.21
N LEU A 474 1.15 -34.31 7.53
CA LEU A 474 2.28 -33.64 6.88
C LEU A 474 3.63 -34.26 7.26
N LEU A 475 3.79 -34.80 8.47
CA LEU A 475 5.00 -35.53 8.84
C LEU A 475 5.18 -36.79 8.00
N ASP A 476 4.07 -37.44 7.65
CA ASP A 476 4.06 -38.61 6.78
C ASP A 476 4.36 -38.23 5.32
N LYS A 477 3.67 -37.20 4.80
CA LYS A 477 3.77 -36.76 3.40
C LYS A 477 5.06 -35.99 3.06
N HIS A 478 5.55 -35.14 3.97
CA HIS A 478 6.71 -34.24 3.73
C HIS A 478 7.99 -34.71 4.42
N GLY A 479 7.93 -35.80 5.18
CA GLY A 479 9.02 -36.22 6.05
C GLY A 479 9.23 -35.30 7.25
N ARG A 480 10.37 -35.49 7.92
CA ARG A 480 10.67 -34.83 9.19
C ARG A 480 10.98 -33.36 9.00
N ASN A 481 10.04 -32.49 9.37
CA ASN A 481 10.17 -31.04 9.33
C ASN A 481 9.96 -30.43 10.73
N HIS A 482 10.91 -29.62 11.19
CA HIS A 482 10.83 -28.98 12.51
C HIS A 482 9.62 -28.05 12.64
N LYS A 483 9.21 -27.37 11.55
CA LYS A 483 8.06 -26.45 11.57
C LYS A 483 6.75 -27.15 11.97
N VAL A 484 6.57 -28.42 11.59
CA VAL A 484 5.37 -29.17 11.98
C VAL A 484 5.35 -29.43 13.48
N LEU A 485 6.52 -29.76 14.07
CA LEU A 485 6.64 -29.93 15.51
C LEU A 485 6.46 -28.61 16.27
N ASP A 486 6.94 -27.49 15.72
CA ASP A 486 6.73 -26.15 16.28
C ASP A 486 5.24 -25.77 16.32
N VAL A 487 4.48 -26.13 15.28
CA VAL A 487 3.01 -25.99 15.26
C VAL A 487 2.35 -26.87 16.33
N LEU A 488 2.68 -28.17 16.38
CA LEU A 488 2.13 -29.09 17.39
C LEU A 488 2.47 -28.66 18.83
N ARG A 489 3.66 -28.08 19.05
CA ARG A 489 4.05 -27.49 20.33
C ARG A 489 3.17 -26.28 20.67
N SER A 490 2.95 -25.39 19.71
CA SER A 490 2.12 -24.18 19.89
C SER A 490 0.65 -24.51 20.13
N LEU A 491 0.15 -25.64 19.59
CA LEU A 491 -1.20 -26.15 19.87
C LEU A 491 -1.39 -26.61 21.33
N CYS A 492 -0.32 -27.00 22.01
CA CYS A 492 -0.37 -27.52 23.38
C CYS A 492 -0.41 -26.43 24.45
N VAL A 493 0.28 -25.31 24.23
CA VAL A 493 0.47 -24.24 25.23
C VAL A 493 0.47 -22.87 24.55
N CYS A 494 -0.33 -21.95 25.07
CA CYS A 494 -0.36 -20.56 24.65
C CYS A 494 -0.23 -19.62 25.84
N ASN A 495 0.72 -18.68 25.75
CA ASN A 495 0.97 -17.68 26.79
C ASN A 495 1.08 -18.27 28.22
N GLY A 496 1.70 -19.44 28.34
CA GLY A 496 1.88 -20.15 29.61
C GLY A 496 0.68 -20.98 30.09
N VAL A 497 -0.42 -21.01 29.33
CA VAL A 497 -1.63 -21.78 29.64
C VAL A 497 -1.75 -22.99 28.72
N ALA A 498 -1.97 -24.18 29.29
CA ALA A 498 -2.07 -25.43 28.56
C ALA A 498 -3.51 -25.71 28.06
N VAL A 499 -3.63 -26.25 26.84
CA VAL A 499 -4.92 -26.63 26.22
C VAL A 499 -5.06 -28.16 26.26
N ARG A 500 -5.77 -28.69 27.27
CA ARG A 500 -5.86 -30.14 27.53
C ARG A 500 -6.50 -30.94 26.39
N SER A 501 -7.51 -30.38 25.71
CA SER A 501 -8.17 -31.05 24.58
C SER A 501 -7.15 -31.37 23.48
N ASN A 502 -6.36 -30.38 23.07
CA ASN A 502 -5.37 -30.52 22.01
C ASN A 502 -4.25 -31.50 22.41
N GLN A 503 -3.82 -31.48 23.67
CA GLN A 503 -2.82 -32.43 24.19
C GLN A 503 -3.28 -33.89 24.07
N ASN A 504 -4.54 -34.16 24.43
CA ASN A 504 -5.11 -35.50 24.29
C ASN A 504 -5.19 -35.91 22.82
N LEU A 505 -5.74 -35.05 21.96
CA LEU A 505 -5.88 -35.33 20.52
C LEU A 505 -4.53 -35.57 19.83
N ILE A 506 -3.51 -34.79 20.16
CA ILE A 506 -2.14 -35.00 19.63
C ILE A 506 -1.60 -36.35 20.12
N THR A 507 -1.79 -36.68 21.40
CA THR A 507 -1.31 -37.96 21.96
C THR A 507 -1.98 -39.15 21.27
N GLU A 508 -3.29 -39.08 21.07
CA GLU A 508 -4.09 -40.13 20.43
C GLU A 508 -3.76 -40.31 18.94
N ASN A 509 -3.35 -39.26 18.23
CA ASN A 509 -3.13 -39.31 16.78
C ASN A 509 -1.66 -39.46 16.38
N LEU A 510 -0.70 -39.03 17.20
CA LEU A 510 0.73 -39.04 16.85
C LEU A 510 1.47 -40.32 17.28
N PHE A 511 1.09 -40.90 18.43
CA PHE A 511 1.83 -42.02 19.02
C PHE A 511 1.43 -43.44 18.56
N PRO A 512 0.19 -43.73 18.12
CA PRO A 512 -0.13 -45.05 17.57
C PRO A 512 0.73 -45.40 16.36
N GLY A 513 1.12 -46.67 16.21
CA GLY A 513 2.01 -47.15 15.13
C GLY A 513 3.50 -46.87 15.36
N ARG A 514 3.84 -45.70 15.94
CA ARG A 514 5.22 -45.22 16.18
C ARG A 514 6.09 -45.16 14.92
N ASP A 515 5.49 -45.05 13.75
CA ASP A 515 6.20 -45.07 12.45
C ASP A 515 6.77 -43.70 12.07
N LEU A 516 6.21 -42.61 12.61
CA LEU A 516 6.58 -41.23 12.26
C LEU A 516 7.79 -40.70 13.06
N LEU A 517 7.91 -41.11 14.32
CA LEU A 517 8.89 -40.58 15.28
C LEU A 517 10.08 -41.53 15.47
N LEU A 518 11.24 -40.99 15.85
CA LEU A 518 12.41 -41.80 16.18
C LEU A 518 12.18 -42.58 17.48
N GLN A 519 12.50 -43.87 17.45
CA GLN A 519 12.44 -44.78 18.59
C GLN A 519 13.85 -45.20 19.00
N THR A 520 14.03 -45.46 20.29
CA THR A 520 15.29 -46.01 20.83
C THR A 520 14.97 -47.08 21.87
N ASN A 521 15.82 -48.09 21.94
CA ASN A 521 15.76 -49.12 22.97
C ASN A 521 17.19 -49.55 23.35
N ILE A 522 17.38 -49.93 24.60
CA ILE A 522 18.67 -50.43 25.08
C ILE A 522 18.89 -51.82 24.47
N VAL A 523 20.04 -52.00 23.82
CA VAL A 523 20.47 -53.28 23.23
C VAL A 523 21.82 -53.68 23.81
N ASN A 524 21.95 -54.96 24.15
CA ASN A 524 23.19 -55.50 24.68
C ASN A 524 24.26 -55.60 23.58
N TYR A 525 25.52 -55.39 23.94
CA TYR A 525 26.65 -55.68 23.06
C TYR A 525 26.77 -57.20 22.83
N VAL A 526 26.84 -57.62 21.56
CA VAL A 526 27.00 -59.03 21.18
C VAL A 526 28.46 -59.28 20.76
N THR A 527 29.20 -60.08 21.53
CA THR A 527 30.55 -60.57 21.17
C THR A 527 30.44 -61.93 20.48
N ARG A 528 31.20 -62.13 19.39
CA ARG A 528 31.24 -63.39 18.62
C ARG A 528 31.91 -64.53 19.37
#